data_AF-A0A9X8RAX1-F1
#
_entry.id   AF-A0A9X8RAX1-F1
#
_cell.length_a   1.000
_cell.length_b   1.000
_cell.length_c   1.000
_cell.angle_alpha   90.00
_cell.angle_beta   90.00
_cell.angle_gamma   90.00
#
_symmetry.space_group_name_H-M   'P 1'
#
loop_
_entity.id
_entity.type
_entity.pdbx_description
1 polymer ?
#
loop_
_entity_poly.entity_id
_entity_poly.type
_entity_poly.pdbx_seq_one_letter_code
_entity_poly.pdbx_strand_id
1 'polypeptide(L)'
;MLPTKEQLIQHLTDKMTNQDIANIYGTTFQKIMHLIKKNGINQNELRKVNTQIVYEHSLNGVVVYVGSGVWYRCRRYTNRGNLEHKKLMQEGKLTYKFLAEFDSEKEARQYEAKLIRKYKKQGLCRFNKRMY
;
A
#
# COMPACT_ATOMS: atom_id res chain seq x y z
N MET A 1 -17.09 -4.83 18.51
CA MET A 1 -17.63 -3.45 18.37
C MET A 1 -17.48 -3.04 16.91
N LEU A 2 -18.46 -2.35 16.31
CA LEU A 2 -18.35 -1.86 14.92
C LEU A 2 -17.70 -0.47 14.88
N PRO A 3 -17.03 -0.08 13.79
CA PRO A 3 -16.46 1.25 13.66
C PRO A 3 -17.54 2.33 13.62
N THR A 4 -17.25 3.46 14.24
CA THR A 4 -17.97 4.73 14.06
C THR A 4 -17.73 5.32 12.67
N LYS A 5 -18.50 6.34 12.30
CA LYS A 5 -18.33 7.04 11.02
C LYS A 5 -16.96 7.68 10.92
N GLU A 6 -16.49 8.30 12.00
CA GLU A 6 -15.21 9.01 12.10
C GLU A 6 -14.05 8.01 11.96
N GLN A 7 -14.15 6.86 12.62
CA GLN A 7 -13.18 5.77 12.46
C GLN A 7 -13.15 5.23 11.04
N LEU A 8 -14.31 5.06 10.38
CA LEU A 8 -14.35 4.66 8.97
C LEU A 8 -13.64 5.67 8.08
N ILE A 9 -13.89 6.97 8.27
CA ILE A 9 -13.23 8.03 7.51
C ILE A 9 -11.71 7.96 7.70
N GLN A 10 -11.25 7.89 8.95
CA GLN A 10 -9.83 7.81 9.27
C GLN A 10 -9.17 6.60 8.61
N HIS A 11 -9.74 5.41 8.77
CA HIS A 11 -9.20 4.18 8.19
C HIS A 11 -9.12 4.24 6.65
N LEU A 12 -10.14 4.84 6.01
CA LEU A 12 -10.15 5.02 4.55
C LEU A 12 -9.10 6.04 4.10
N THR A 13 -8.92 7.13 4.84
CA THR A 13 -7.86 8.14 4.60
C THR A 13 -6.47 7.52 4.76
N ASP A 14 -6.28 6.62 5.74
CA ASP A 14 -5.08 5.82 5.95
C ASP A 14 -4.89 4.72 4.88
N LYS A 15 -5.74 4.72 3.86
CA LYS A 15 -5.72 3.83 2.70
C LYS A 15 -5.84 2.35 3.07
N MET A 16 -6.57 2.06 4.16
CA MET A 16 -6.95 0.69 4.49
C MET A 16 -8.00 0.18 3.51
N THR A 17 -7.91 -1.11 3.18
CA THR A 17 -8.96 -1.82 2.46
C THR A 17 -10.13 -2.10 3.40
N ASN A 18 -11.31 -2.38 2.85
CA ASN A 18 -12.44 -2.78 3.69
C ASN A 18 -12.16 -4.10 4.44
N GLN A 19 -11.28 -4.96 3.91
CA GLN A 19 -10.86 -6.18 4.59
C GLN A 19 -9.93 -5.89 5.77
N ASP A 20 -8.98 -4.96 5.61
CA ASP A 20 -8.10 -4.51 6.70
C ASP A 20 -8.94 -3.98 7.87
N ILE A 21 -9.93 -3.12 7.57
CA ILE A 21 -10.86 -2.59 8.55
C ILE A 21 -11.67 -3.73 9.19
N ALA A 22 -12.20 -4.65 8.39
CA ALA A 22 -12.98 -5.78 8.90
C ALA A 22 -12.19 -6.62 9.91
N ASN A 23 -10.91 -6.86 9.64
CA ASN A 23 -10.02 -7.61 10.53
C ASN A 23 -9.82 -6.89 11.88
N ILE A 24 -9.66 -5.57 11.89
CA ILE A 24 -9.49 -4.76 13.12
C ILE A 24 -10.71 -4.90 14.05
N TYR A 25 -11.91 -4.91 13.48
CA TYR A 25 -13.15 -4.91 14.25
C TYR A 25 -13.77 -6.32 14.42
N GLY A 26 -13.07 -7.37 13.98
CA GLY A 26 -13.57 -8.74 14.05
C GLY A 26 -14.90 -8.93 13.30
N THR A 27 -15.03 -8.33 12.11
CA THR A 27 -16.25 -8.34 11.30
C THR A 27 -15.97 -8.76 9.86
N THR A 28 -16.95 -8.61 8.96
CA THR A 28 -16.83 -9.00 7.55
C THR A 28 -16.66 -7.81 6.63
N PHE A 29 -16.03 -8.04 5.48
CA PHE A 29 -15.91 -7.07 4.39
C PHE A 29 -17.28 -6.48 3.99
N GLN A 30 -18.30 -7.34 3.88
CA GLN A 30 -19.66 -6.95 3.52
C GLN A 30 -20.27 -6.01 4.57
N LYS A 31 -19.98 -6.24 5.85
CA LYS A 31 -20.45 -5.36 6.93
C LYS A 31 -19.81 -3.98 6.84
N ILE A 32 -18.50 -3.90 6.60
CA ILE A 32 -17.80 -2.62 6.40
C ILE A 32 -18.35 -1.88 5.17
N MET A 33 -18.55 -2.57 4.05
CA MET A 33 -19.18 -1.98 2.86
C MET A 33 -20.56 -1.40 3.16
N HIS A 34 -21.40 -2.14 3.88
CA HIS A 34 -22.73 -1.68 4.26
C HIS A 34 -22.66 -0.43 5.15
N LEU A 35 -21.78 -0.40 6.15
CA LEU A 35 -21.61 0.76 7.03
C LEU A 35 -21.16 2.00 6.25
N ILE A 36 -20.25 1.84 5.30
CA ILE A 36 -19.79 2.95 4.46
C ILE A 36 -20.95 3.49 3.60
N LYS A 37 -21.71 2.60 2.96
CA LYS A 37 -22.88 2.99 2.17
C LYS A 37 -23.93 3.70 3.02
N LYS A 38 -24.22 3.17 4.21
CA LYS A 38 -25.18 3.74 5.18
C LYS A 38 -24.79 5.16 5.60
N ASN A 39 -23.50 5.45 5.71
CA ASN A 39 -22.99 6.76 6.10
C ASN A 39 -22.73 7.71 4.91
N GLY A 40 -23.04 7.30 3.68
CA GLY A 40 -22.81 8.12 2.48
C GLY A 40 -21.34 8.44 2.19
N ILE A 41 -20.41 7.60 2.65
CA ILE A 41 -18.97 7.88 2.54
C ILE A 41 -18.45 7.51 1.14
N ASN A 42 -17.77 8.44 0.48
CA ASN A 42 -17.06 8.19 -0.77
C ASN A 42 -15.66 7.59 -0.49
N GLN A 43 -15.55 6.27 -0.56
CA GLN A 43 -14.27 5.57 -0.30
C GLN A 43 -13.17 5.95 -1.28
N ASN A 44 -13.51 6.23 -2.54
CA ASN A 44 -12.54 6.47 -3.60
C ASN A 44 -11.81 7.80 -3.39
N GLU A 45 -12.57 8.80 -2.94
CA GLU A 45 -12.06 10.12 -2.60
C GLU A 45 -11.15 10.07 -1.37
N LEU A 46 -11.61 9.45 -0.27
CA LEU A 46 -10.80 9.35 0.96
C LEU A 46 -9.49 8.58 0.74
N ARG A 47 -9.53 7.48 -0.01
CA ARG A 47 -8.32 6.72 -0.33
C ARG A 47 -7.43 7.42 -1.35
N LYS A 48 -7.96 8.42 -2.06
CA LYS A 48 -7.35 9.06 -3.23
C LYS A 48 -6.90 8.03 -4.27
N VAL A 49 -7.85 7.23 -4.77
CA VAL A 49 -7.53 6.01 -5.54
C VAL A 49 -6.75 6.26 -6.84
N ASN A 50 -6.83 7.47 -7.37
CA ASN A 50 -6.15 7.90 -8.60
C ASN A 50 -4.77 8.53 -8.35
N THR A 51 -4.45 8.87 -7.10
CA THR A 51 -3.14 9.44 -6.74
C THR A 51 -2.08 8.35 -6.78
N GLN A 52 -0.89 8.72 -7.23
CA GLN A 52 0.27 7.85 -7.27
C GLN A 52 0.92 7.84 -5.90
N ILE A 53 1.27 6.67 -5.41
CA ILE A 53 1.99 6.47 -4.16
C ILE A 53 3.37 5.91 -4.47
N VAL A 54 4.33 6.28 -3.62
CA VAL A 54 5.60 5.56 -3.49
C VAL A 54 5.56 4.81 -2.16
N TYR A 55 5.91 3.53 -2.21
CA TYR A 55 5.85 2.63 -1.08
C TYR A 55 7.08 1.75 -1.00
N GLU A 56 7.36 1.27 0.20
CA GLU A 56 8.37 0.24 0.45
C GLU A 56 7.74 -1.06 0.94
N HIS A 57 8.43 -2.16 0.70
CA HIS A 57 8.21 -3.42 1.38
C HIS A 57 9.40 -3.76 2.25
N SER A 58 9.09 -4.25 3.45
CA SER A 58 10.09 -4.66 4.43
C SER A 58 9.88 -6.11 4.83
N LEU A 59 10.98 -6.83 4.97
CA LEU A 59 11.04 -8.19 5.52
C LEU A 59 11.81 -8.11 6.83
N ASN A 60 11.18 -8.49 7.94
CA ASN A 60 11.80 -8.43 9.28
C ASN A 60 12.41 -7.04 9.60
N GLY A 61 11.70 -5.97 9.22
CA GLY A 61 12.16 -4.58 9.41
C GLY A 61 13.19 -4.07 8.39
N VAL A 62 13.70 -4.93 7.49
CA VAL A 62 14.67 -4.55 6.45
C VAL A 62 13.96 -4.23 5.15
N VAL A 63 14.24 -3.05 4.58
CA VAL A 63 13.67 -2.64 3.28
C VAL A 63 14.24 -3.50 2.15
N VAL A 64 13.39 -4.30 1.53
CA VAL A 64 13.75 -5.24 0.45
C VAL A 64 13.26 -4.80 -0.92
N TYR A 65 12.29 -3.89 -0.98
CA TYR A 65 11.75 -3.37 -2.23
C TYR A 65 11.18 -1.97 -2.07
N VAL A 66 11.33 -1.13 -3.11
CA VAL A 66 10.60 0.13 -3.27
C VAL A 66 9.84 0.09 -4.60
N GLY A 67 8.63 0.62 -4.63
CA GLY A 67 7.83 0.71 -5.84
C GLY A 67 6.94 1.93 -5.86
N SER A 68 6.41 2.24 -7.04
CA SER A 68 5.38 3.26 -7.20
C SER A 68 4.17 2.76 -7.99
N GLY A 69 3.03 3.43 -7.80
CA GLY A 69 1.79 3.23 -8.57
C GLY A 69 0.56 3.71 -7.81
N VAL A 70 -0.65 3.35 -8.27
CA VAL A 70 -1.89 3.65 -7.53
C VAL A 70 -1.96 2.97 -6.16
N TRP A 71 -2.82 3.47 -5.28
CA TRP A 71 -2.89 3.13 -3.84
C TRP A 71 -2.88 1.62 -3.50
N TYR A 72 -3.49 0.78 -4.33
CA TYR A 72 -3.58 -0.67 -4.09
C TYR A 72 -2.34 -1.45 -4.56
N ARG A 73 -1.47 -0.82 -5.37
CA ARG A 73 -0.38 -1.53 -6.06
C ARG A 73 0.61 -2.15 -5.09
N CYS A 74 0.81 -1.60 -3.89
CA CYS A 74 1.65 -2.21 -2.86
C CYS A 74 1.21 -3.63 -2.51
N ARG A 75 -0.10 -3.91 -2.48
CA ARG A 75 -0.68 -5.20 -2.08
C ARG A 75 -0.73 -6.24 -3.20
N ARG A 76 -0.53 -5.85 -4.47
CA ARG A 76 -0.70 -6.74 -5.63
C ARG A 76 0.59 -7.52 -5.93
N TYR A 77 0.60 -8.82 -5.64
CA TYR A 77 1.74 -9.71 -5.90
C TYR A 77 1.84 -10.18 -7.37
N THR A 78 0.72 -10.21 -8.12
CA THR A 78 0.66 -10.81 -9.46
C THR A 78 1.62 -10.18 -10.47
N ASN A 79 1.96 -8.90 -10.29
CA ASN A 79 2.75 -8.11 -11.23
C ASN A 79 4.21 -7.97 -10.80
N ARG A 80 4.68 -8.78 -9.83
CA ARG A 80 6.08 -8.76 -9.37
C ARG A 80 6.94 -9.68 -10.23
N GLY A 81 7.99 -9.10 -10.83
CA GLY A 81 8.95 -9.84 -11.66
C GLY A 81 10.05 -10.57 -10.89
N ASN A 82 10.14 -10.41 -9.57
CA ASN A 82 11.03 -11.19 -8.70
C ASN A 82 10.19 -12.29 -8.01
N LEU A 83 10.57 -13.55 -8.20
CA LEU A 83 9.81 -14.72 -7.72
C LEU A 83 9.80 -14.83 -6.19
N GLU A 84 10.93 -14.54 -5.54
CA GLU A 84 11.03 -14.52 -4.08
C GLU A 84 10.14 -13.42 -3.49
N HIS A 85 10.23 -12.21 -4.07
CA HIS A 85 9.36 -11.09 -3.67
C HIS A 85 7.88 -11.46 -3.81
N LYS A 86 7.50 -12.05 -4.94
CA LYS A 86 6.13 -12.52 -5.21
C LYS A 86 5.66 -13.53 -4.17
N LYS A 87 6.49 -14.53 -3.86
CA LYS A 87 6.20 -15.58 -2.87
C LYS A 87 6.01 -14.99 -1.48
N LEU A 88 6.92 -14.12 -1.03
CA LEU A 88 6.84 -13.48 0.29
C LEU A 88 5.62 -12.57 0.44
N MET A 89 5.22 -11.87 -0.63
CA MET A 89 3.95 -11.11 -0.62
C MET A 89 2.73 -12.03 -0.51
N GLN A 90 2.71 -13.13 -1.26
CA GLN A 90 1.61 -14.09 -1.25
C GLN A 90 1.46 -14.76 0.13
N GLU A 91 2.58 -15.05 0.79
CA GLU A 91 2.61 -15.60 2.15
C GLU A 91 2.34 -14.57 3.25
N GLY A 92 2.13 -13.29 2.90
CA GLY A 92 1.88 -12.22 3.88
C GLY A 92 3.08 -11.89 4.77
N LYS A 93 4.30 -12.28 4.38
CA LYS A 93 5.53 -12.09 5.17
C LYS A 93 6.17 -10.71 5.03
N LEU A 94 5.65 -9.88 4.13
CA LEU A 94 6.15 -8.53 3.91
C LEU A 94 5.20 -7.51 4.50
N THR A 95 5.76 -6.57 5.22
CA THR A 95 5.06 -5.35 5.59
C THR A 95 5.25 -4.31 4.50
N TYR A 96 4.34 -3.35 4.42
CA TYR A 96 4.45 -2.22 3.50
C TYR A 96 4.23 -0.90 4.22
N LYS A 97 4.83 0.16 3.68
CA LYS A 97 4.67 1.52 4.18
C LYS A 97 4.58 2.49 3.01
N PHE A 98 3.63 3.43 3.09
CA PHE A 98 3.57 4.56 2.16
C PHE A 98 4.61 5.61 2.55
N LEU A 99 5.37 6.08 1.57
CA LEU A 99 6.44 7.06 1.76
C LEU A 99 6.05 8.45 1.26
N ALA A 100 5.30 8.52 0.16
CA ALA A 100 4.87 9.78 -0.45
C ALA A 100 3.67 9.56 -1.39
N GLU A 101 2.93 10.65 -1.64
CA GLU A 101 1.82 10.76 -2.60
C GLU A 101 2.18 11.79 -3.68
N PHE A 102 1.75 11.55 -4.91
CA PHE A 102 1.99 12.40 -6.08
C PHE A 102 0.78 12.37 -7.00
N ASP A 103 0.47 13.50 -7.63
CA ASP A 103 -0.61 13.58 -8.61
C ASP A 103 -0.18 13.05 -9.99
N SER A 104 1.14 13.00 -10.27
CA SER A 104 1.68 12.50 -11.53
C SER A 104 2.46 11.18 -11.35
N GLU A 105 2.32 10.26 -12.32
CA GLU A 105 3.16 9.05 -12.36
C GLU A 105 4.64 9.43 -12.54
N LYS A 106 4.93 10.47 -13.34
CA LYS A 106 6.29 10.90 -13.62
C LYS A 106 7.04 11.27 -12.33
N GLU A 107 6.45 12.08 -11.45
CA GLU A 107 7.09 12.48 -10.19
C GLU A 107 7.26 11.29 -9.25
N ALA A 108 6.23 10.44 -9.12
CA ALA A 108 6.31 9.22 -8.31
C ALA A 108 7.46 8.31 -8.78
N ARG A 109 7.65 8.17 -10.10
CA ARG A 109 8.74 7.39 -10.70
C ARG A 109 10.11 8.00 -10.46
N GLN A 110 10.22 9.33 -10.54
CA GLN A 110 11.48 10.03 -10.24
C GLN A 110 11.86 9.87 -8.77
N TYR A 111 10.89 10.00 -7.85
CA TYR A 111 11.11 9.79 -6.42
C TYR A 111 11.46 8.33 -6.10
N GLU A 112 10.74 7.37 -6.69
CA GLU A 112 11.04 5.93 -6.62
C GLU A 112 12.49 5.64 -7.01
N ALA A 113 12.94 6.14 -8.17
CA ALA A 113 14.30 5.92 -8.66
C ALA A 113 15.35 6.52 -7.71
N LYS A 114 15.13 7.74 -7.20
CA LYS A 114 16.02 8.39 -6.23
C LYS A 114 16.14 7.58 -4.94
N LEU A 115 15.02 7.07 -4.41
CA LEU A 115 14.99 6.23 -3.21
C LEU A 115 15.71 4.91 -3.44
N ILE A 116 15.44 4.21 -4.54
CA ILE A 116 16.11 2.95 -4.87
C ILE A 116 17.62 3.15 -4.93
N ARG A 117 18.09 4.22 -5.59
CA ARG A 117 19.53 4.53 -5.66
C ARG A 117 20.13 4.78 -4.27
N LYS A 118 19.42 5.52 -3.40
CA LYS A 118 19.85 5.76 -2.01
C LYS A 118 19.93 4.46 -1.20
N TYR A 119 18.88 3.64 -1.25
CA TYR A 119 18.77 2.40 -0.48
C TYR A 119 19.75 1.31 -0.97
N LYS A 120 19.99 1.20 -2.28
CA LYS A 120 20.99 0.26 -2.81
C LYS A 120 22.40 0.54 -2.33
N LYS A 121 22.78 1.82 -2.16
CA LYS A 121 24.07 2.20 -1.57
C LYS A 121 24.25 1.71 -0.13
N GLN A 122 23.15 1.36 0.54
CA GLN A 122 23.12 0.85 1.91
C GLN A 122 22.91 -0.68 1.95
N GLY A 123 22.95 -1.37 0.80
CA GLY A 123 22.68 -2.81 0.71
C GLY A 123 21.19 -3.19 0.80
N LEU A 124 20.28 -2.22 0.75
CA LEU A 124 18.83 -2.45 0.79
C LEU A 124 18.25 -2.63 -0.63
N CYS A 125 16.93 -2.85 -0.74
CA CYS A 125 16.22 -2.98 -2.01
C CYS A 125 16.68 -4.17 -2.88
N ARG A 126 17.03 -5.30 -2.26
CA ARG A 126 17.51 -6.52 -2.96
C ARG A 126 16.58 -7.04 -4.05
N PHE A 127 15.28 -6.74 -4.00
CA PHE A 127 14.31 -7.18 -5.01
C PHE A 127 14.13 -6.20 -6.18
N ASN A 128 14.65 -4.97 -6.09
CA ASN A 128 14.64 -4.02 -7.21
C ASN A 128 15.71 -4.39 -8.24
N LYS A 129 15.29 -5.04 -9.34
CA LYS A 129 16.20 -5.44 -10.43
C LYS A 129 16.89 -4.27 -11.13
N ARG A 130 16.21 -3.14 -11.29
CA ARG A 130 16.76 -1.96 -11.98
C ARG A 130 17.91 -1.36 -11.18
N MET A 131 19.08 -1.27 -11.80
CA MET A 131 20.16 -0.38 -11.36
C MET A 131 19.86 0.98 -12.00
N TYR A 132 19.60 2.00 -11.18
CA TYR A 132 19.32 3.37 -11.61
C TYR A 132 20.55 4.24 -11.43
#